data_AF-A0A954BR42-F1
#
_entry.id   AF-A0A954BR42-F1
#
_cell.length_a   1.000
_cell.length_b   1.000
_cell.length_c   1.000
_cell.angle_alpha   90.00
_cell.angle_beta   90.00
_cell.angle_gamma   90.00
#
_symmetry.space_group_name_H-M   'P 1'
#
loop_
_entity.id
_entity.type
_entity.pdbx_description
1 polymer ?
#
loop_
_entity_poly.entity_id
_entity_poly.type
_entity_poly.pdbx_seq_one_letter_code
_entity_poly.pdbx_strand_id
1 'polypeptide(L)'
;VVTAIFDNGQVRPIYRLPLIDFVNPNGLTPVDGNAFQLSSEAGSYYMWDAGVGPAGEVSSSSLENSTVDIAEEFSNMIITQRAYSSNAKIIQTADEMLQELTNLKR
;
A
#
# COMPACT_ATOMS: atom_id res chain seq x y z
N VAL A 1 -12.88 -15.31 -17.57
CA VAL A 1 -12.64 -16.73 -17.95
C VAL A 1 -11.59 -16.74 -19.05
N VAL A 2 -10.55 -17.56 -18.93
CA VAL A 2 -9.55 -17.77 -19.97
C VAL A 2 -10.13 -18.69 -21.04
N THR A 3 -10.13 -18.21 -22.27
CA THR A 3 -10.74 -18.88 -23.40
C THR A 3 -9.67 -19.11 -24.46
N ALA A 4 -9.55 -20.34 -24.96
CA ALA A 4 -8.65 -20.65 -26.07
C ALA A 4 -9.42 -20.83 -27.37
N ILE A 5 -8.77 -20.41 -28.45
CA ILE A 5 -9.22 -20.61 -29.81
C ILE A 5 -8.36 -21.73 -30.39
N PHE A 6 -8.98 -22.84 -30.74
CA PHE A 6 -8.30 -23.99 -31.35
C PHE A 6 -8.22 -23.82 -32.87
N ASP A 7 -7.29 -24.53 -33.52
CA ASP A 7 -7.06 -24.46 -34.98
C ASP A 7 -8.31 -24.81 -35.81
N ASN A 8 -9.28 -25.51 -35.22
CA ASN A 8 -10.57 -25.83 -35.82
C ASN A 8 -11.64 -24.73 -35.66
N GLY A 9 -11.25 -23.53 -35.20
CA GLY A 9 -12.14 -22.40 -34.96
C GLY A 9 -13.05 -22.55 -33.74
N GLN A 10 -12.93 -23.64 -32.96
CA GLN A 10 -13.70 -23.80 -31.73
C GLN A 10 -13.11 -22.95 -30.61
N VAL A 11 -14.01 -22.26 -29.92
CA VAL A 11 -13.70 -21.45 -28.75
C VAL A 11 -14.12 -22.26 -27.53
N ARG A 12 -13.18 -22.60 -26.63
CA ARG A 12 -13.51 -23.29 -25.38
C ARG A 12 -12.98 -22.55 -24.16
N PRO A 13 -13.78 -22.40 -23.09
CA PRO A 13 -13.29 -21.93 -21.81
C PRO A 13 -12.37 -23.00 -21.21
N ILE A 14 -11.12 -22.64 -20.91
CA ILE A 14 -10.13 -23.58 -20.36
C ILE A 14 -10.00 -23.42 -18.85
N TYR A 15 -10.03 -22.19 -18.35
CA TYR A 15 -9.79 -21.92 -16.94
C TYR A 15 -10.48 -20.65 -16.48
N ARG A 16 -10.84 -20.56 -15.20
CA ARG A 16 -11.29 -19.31 -14.57
C ARG A 16 -10.34 -18.99 -13.43
N LEU A 17 -9.79 -17.78 -13.43
CA LEU A 17 -8.96 -17.33 -12.32
C LEU A 17 -9.85 -17.10 -11.10
N PRO A 18 -9.58 -17.77 -9.98
CA PRO A 18 -10.22 -17.49 -8.71
C PRO A 18 -9.61 -16.23 -8.08
N LEU A 19 -10.44 -15.47 -7.37
CA LEU A 19 -10.02 -14.34 -6.55
C LEU A 19 -10.03 -14.76 -5.09
N ILE A 20 -9.12 -14.20 -4.31
CA ILE A 20 -9.02 -14.47 -2.87
C ILE A 20 -9.44 -13.21 -2.13
N ASP A 21 -10.38 -13.37 -1.22
CA ASP A 21 -10.84 -12.36 -0.29
C ASP A 21 -10.30 -12.66 1.11
N PHE A 22 -9.90 -11.63 1.84
CA PHE A 22 -9.34 -11.75 3.19
C PHE A 22 -10.20 -10.95 4.15
N VAL A 23 -10.42 -11.48 5.36
CA VAL A 23 -11.21 -10.78 6.38
C VAL A 23 -10.61 -9.41 6.73
N ASN A 24 -9.28 -9.33 6.79
CA ASN A 24 -8.57 -8.07 7.04
C ASN A 24 -7.41 -7.88 6.03
N PRO A 25 -7.64 -7.14 4.93
CA PRO A 25 -6.61 -6.86 3.93
C PRO A 25 -5.41 -6.09 4.49
N ASN A 26 -5.62 -5.20 5.46
CA ASN A 26 -4.55 -4.41 6.09
C ASN A 26 -3.67 -5.25 7.02
N GLY A 27 -4.11 -6.45 7.39
CA GLY A 27 -3.32 -7.39 8.17
C GLY A 27 -2.32 -8.17 7.32
N LEU A 28 -2.38 -8.10 6.00
CA LEU A 28 -1.48 -8.84 5.13
C LEU A 28 -0.04 -8.33 5.27
N THR A 29 0.93 -9.25 5.23
CA THR A 29 2.34 -8.90 5.27
C THR A 29 2.82 -8.62 3.85
N PRO A 30 3.38 -7.43 3.55
CA PRO A 30 3.93 -7.13 2.23
C PRO A 30 5.19 -7.98 1.99
N VAL A 31 5.28 -8.54 0.79
CA VAL A 31 6.43 -9.31 0.29
C VAL A 31 6.94 -8.60 -0.98
N ASP A 32 8.15 -8.94 -1.39
CA ASP A 32 8.78 -8.37 -2.59
C ASP A 32 7.89 -8.51 -3.84
N GLY A 33 7.88 -7.46 -4.66
CA GLY A 33 7.21 -7.46 -5.97
C GLY A 33 5.70 -7.19 -5.94
N ASN A 34 5.21 -6.38 -5.00
CA ASN A 34 3.78 -6.07 -4.81
C ASN A 34 2.93 -7.31 -4.43
N ALA A 35 3.57 -8.36 -3.90
CA ALA A 35 2.90 -9.53 -3.40
C ALA A 35 2.57 -9.37 -1.91
N PHE A 36 1.52 -10.03 -1.47
CA PHE A 36 1.10 -10.04 -0.07
C PHE A 36 1.03 -11.48 0.43
N GLN A 37 1.52 -11.72 1.64
CA GLN A 37 1.45 -13.00 2.31
C GLN A 37 0.46 -12.94 3.47
N LEU A 38 -0.24 -14.06 3.67
CA LEU A 38 -1.15 -14.24 4.79
C LEU A 38 -0.38 -14.19 6.11
N SER A 39 -0.85 -13.35 7.03
CA SER A 39 -0.35 -13.23 8.40
C SER A 39 -1.43 -13.69 9.39
N SER A 40 -1.07 -13.81 10.68
CA SER A 40 -2.05 -14.05 11.75
C SER A 40 -3.14 -12.96 11.81
N GLU A 41 -2.78 -11.73 11.48
CA GLU A 41 -3.67 -10.55 11.61
C GLU A 41 -4.65 -10.39 10.44
N ALA A 42 -4.37 -11.04 9.30
CA ALA A 42 -5.24 -11.03 8.13
C ALA A 42 -6.46 -11.97 8.28
N GLY A 43 -6.36 -12.98 9.16
CA GLY A 43 -7.40 -13.97 9.40
C GLY A 43 -7.49 -15.04 8.31
N SER A 44 -8.66 -15.68 8.19
CA SER A 44 -8.90 -16.68 7.15
C SER A 44 -9.08 -16.04 5.77
N TYR A 45 -8.74 -16.79 4.72
CA TYR A 45 -8.99 -16.41 3.33
C TYR A 45 -10.19 -17.18 2.76
N TYR A 46 -10.92 -16.53 1.86
CA TYR A 46 -12.02 -17.12 1.11
C TYR A 46 -11.72 -17.04 -0.38
N MET A 47 -11.98 -18.14 -1.08
CA MET A 47 -11.71 -18.23 -2.51
C MET A 47 -13.04 -18.13 -3.25
N TRP A 48 -13.16 -17.10 -4.09
CA TRP A 48 -14.35 -16.79 -4.85
C TRP A 48 -14.06 -16.84 -6.34
N ASP A 49 -15.08 -17.09 -7.12
CA ASP A 49 -15.00 -16.89 -8.56
C ASP A 49 -15.13 -15.40 -8.89
N ALA A 50 -14.38 -14.93 -9.90
CA ALA A 50 -14.49 -13.56 -10.38
C ALA A 50 -15.96 -13.21 -10.75
N GLY A 51 -16.48 -12.11 -10.19
CA GLY A 51 -17.87 -11.66 -10.37
C GLY A 51 -18.91 -12.38 -9.49
N VAL A 52 -18.50 -13.20 -8.52
CA VAL A 52 -19.41 -13.90 -7.60
C VAL A 52 -19.11 -13.51 -6.15
N GLY A 53 -20.16 -13.15 -5.39
CA GLY A 53 -20.04 -12.81 -3.97
C GLY A 53 -19.43 -11.42 -3.73
N PRO A 54 -18.58 -11.24 -2.70
CA PRO A 54 -17.89 -9.97 -2.43
C PRO A 54 -16.69 -9.72 -3.37
N ALA A 55 -16.34 -10.69 -4.22
CA ALA A 55 -15.22 -10.56 -5.14
C ALA A 55 -15.58 -9.70 -6.35
N GLY A 56 -14.65 -8.82 -6.74
CA GLY A 56 -14.80 -7.93 -7.90
C GLY A 56 -14.82 -8.67 -9.24
N GLU A 57 -15.03 -7.91 -10.31
CA GLU A 57 -14.93 -8.41 -11.67
C GLU A 57 -13.50 -8.31 -12.20
N VAL A 58 -13.10 -9.25 -13.06
CA VAL A 58 -11.80 -9.22 -13.72
C VAL A 58 -11.96 -8.58 -15.10
N SER A 59 -11.36 -7.41 -15.29
CA SER A 59 -11.25 -6.75 -16.59
C SER A 59 -10.00 -7.26 -17.34
N SER A 60 -10.20 -7.83 -18.53
CA SER A 60 -9.10 -8.30 -19.37
C SER A 60 -8.37 -7.12 -20.02
N SER A 61 -7.04 -7.22 -20.15
CA SER A 61 -6.19 -6.22 -20.81
C SER A 61 -6.18 -4.83 -20.16
N SER A 62 -6.55 -4.72 -18.88
CA SER A 62 -6.37 -3.51 -18.07
C SER A 62 -5.34 -3.73 -16.96
N LEU A 63 -4.54 -2.70 -16.67
CA LEU A 63 -3.63 -2.65 -15.52
C LEU A 63 -4.22 -1.72 -14.46
N GLU A 64 -4.22 -2.16 -13.21
CA GLU A 64 -4.62 -1.32 -12.08
C GLU A 64 -3.53 -0.27 -11.80
N ASN A 65 -3.92 1.00 -11.80
CA ASN A 65 -3.01 2.10 -11.47
C ASN A 65 -2.93 2.30 -9.97
N SER A 66 -1.79 2.79 -9.50
CA SER A 66 -1.62 3.21 -8.11
C SER A 66 -2.67 4.27 -7.76
N THR A 67 -3.30 4.11 -6.60
CA THR A 67 -4.25 5.08 -6.01
C THR A 67 -3.56 6.30 -5.39
N VAL A 68 -2.23 6.41 -5.49
CA VAL A 68 -1.41 7.45 -4.87
C VAL A 68 -1.38 8.72 -5.73
N ASP A 69 -1.73 9.86 -5.15
CA ASP A 69 -1.51 11.18 -5.76
C ASP A 69 -0.12 11.71 -5.37
N ILE A 70 0.75 11.81 -6.37
CA ILE A 70 2.13 12.27 -6.21
C ILE A 70 2.18 13.70 -5.65
N ALA A 71 1.26 14.59 -6.03
CA ALA A 71 1.26 15.97 -5.57
C ALA A 71 0.94 16.08 -4.07
N GLU A 72 -0.02 15.27 -3.61
CA GLU A 72 -0.39 15.19 -2.20
C GLU A 72 0.74 14.56 -1.38
N GLU A 73 1.31 13.45 -1.84
CA GLU A 73 2.44 12.79 -1.16
C GLU A 73 3.67 13.70 -1.04
N PHE A 74 3.99 14.47 -2.09
CA PHE A 74 5.08 15.45 -2.01
C PHE A 74 4.77 16.57 -1.01
N SER A 75 3.53 17.05 -0.95
CA SER A 75 3.13 18.05 0.05
C SER A 75 3.25 17.49 1.47
N ASN A 76 2.77 16.27 1.71
CA ASN A 76 2.89 15.58 2.99
C ASN A 76 4.35 15.36 3.39
N MET A 77 5.22 15.02 2.44
CA MET A 77 6.66 14.92 2.66
C MET A 77 7.26 16.28 3.04
N ILE A 78 6.91 17.37 2.35
CA ILE A 78 7.40 18.72 2.65
C ILE A 78 6.94 19.17 4.04
N ILE A 79 5.69 18.89 4.42
CA ILE A 79 5.15 19.21 5.74
C ILE A 79 5.93 18.45 6.82
N THR A 80 6.14 17.15 6.63
CA THR A 80 6.91 16.31 7.55
C THR A 80 8.35 16.80 7.70
N GLN A 81 9.01 17.13 6.60
CA GLN A 81 10.37 17.68 6.60
C GLN A 81 10.44 19.05 7.29
N ARG A 82 9.47 19.93 7.03
CA ARG A 82 9.38 21.24 7.71
C ARG A 82 9.16 21.09 9.20
N ALA A 83 8.26 20.19 9.62
CA ALA A 83 8.04 19.88 11.03
C ALA A 83 9.33 19.39 11.69
N TYR A 84 10.07 18.49 11.05
CA TYR A 84 11.39 18.05 11.53
C TYR A 84 12.38 19.21 11.66
N SER A 85 12.51 20.06 10.64
CA SER A 85 13.43 21.21 10.66
C SER A 85 13.08 22.24 11.73
N SER A 86 11.78 22.47 11.95
CA SER A 86 11.28 23.37 12.99
C SER A 86 11.57 22.80 14.37
N ASN A 87 11.33 21.51 14.60
CA ASN A 87 11.64 20.84 15.85
C ASN A 87 13.15 20.86 16.13
N ALA A 88 13.98 20.62 15.11
CA ALA A 88 15.43 20.72 15.24
C ALA A 88 15.88 22.14 15.61
N LYS A 89 15.27 23.19 15.02
CA LYS A 89 15.59 24.57 15.36
C LYS A 89 15.18 24.93 16.78
N ILE A 90 14.01 24.46 17.23
CA ILE A 90 13.56 24.65 18.62
C ILE A 90 14.56 24.04 19.60
N ILE A 91 15.02 22.81 19.34
CA ILE A 91 16.04 22.14 20.17
C ILE A 91 17.34 22.96 20.20
N GLN A 92 17.83 23.40 19.03
CA GLN A 92 19.04 24.22 18.98
C GLN A 92 18.90 25.51 19.79
N THR A 93 17.77 26.22 19.68
CA THR A 93 17.55 27.45 20.45
C THR A 93 17.43 27.19 21.96
N ALA A 94 16.86 26.05 22.36
CA ALA A 94 16.80 25.65 23.76
C ALA A 94 18.21 25.35 24.30
N ASP A 95 19.05 24.64 23.52
CA ASP A 95 20.43 24.35 23.88
C ASP A 95 21.28 25.63 24.00
N GLU A 96 21.11 26.58 23.07
CA GLU A 96 21.78 27.89 23.11
C GLU A 96 21.39 28.67 24.39
N MET A 97 20.11 28.68 24.77
CA MET A 97 19.67 29.33 26.02
C MET A 97 20.17 28.61 27.27
N LEU A 98 20.21 27.28 27.27
CA LEU A 98 20.77 26.50 28.38
C LEU A 98 22.25 26.81 28.56
N GLN A 99 23.00 26.87 27.47
CA GLN A 99 24.42 27.20 27.49
C GLN A 99 24.66 28.60 28.09
N GLU A 100 23.89 29.60 27.68
CA GLU A 100 23.96 30.97 28.19
C GLU A 100 23.65 31.05 29.70
N LEU A 101 22.64 30.31 30.18
CA LEU A 101 22.32 30.20 31.60
C LEU A 101 23.47 29.60 32.42
N THR A 102 24.16 28.57 31.90
CA THR A 102 25.36 28.01 32.56
C THR A 102 26.51 29.01 32.62
N ASN A 103 26.69 29.83 31.58
CA ASN A 103 27.73 30.86 31.54
C ASN A 103 27.46 31.99 32.55
N LEU A 104 26.20 32.38 32.75
CA LEU A 104 25.78 33.37 33.75
C LEU A 104 25.97 32.93 35.21
N LYS A 105 26.05 31.61 35.46
CA LYS A 105 26.25 31.05 36.81
C LYS A 105 27.73 31.07 37.26
N ARG A 106 28.67 31.38 36.36
CA ARG A 106 30.09 31.60 36.68
C ARG A 106 30.35 33.03 37.09
#